data_AF-A0A8J2T576-F1
#
_entry.id   AF-A0A8J2T576-F1
#
_cell.length_a   1.000
_cell.length_b   1.000
_cell.length_c   1.000
_cell.angle_alpha   90.00
_cell.angle_beta   90.00
_cell.angle_gamma   90.00
#
_symmetry.space_group_name_H-M   'P 1'
#
loop_
_entity.id
_entity.type
_entity.pdbx_description
1 polymer ?
#
loop_
_entity_poly.entity_id
_entity_poly.type
_entity_poly.pdbx_seq_one_letter_code
_entity_poly.pdbx_strand_id
1 'polypeptide(L)'
;MSQEFVEKRDNLLREVQAGEDACLLKEHAHQLQNLLNHIAPELAPYDLQRYSKDTNEILKLLDVKAPTAVKSFQFKKKPKFKRKEEATVTATGNDYKLPTKDQVIYLQERSAVYENLQGCVLENDHSIALTGSLTLKKLVSCTINLREIPFDEGSIMMVDCNACSIFLNAGRNTQIRLHNLQNCKLLIRPVKGFRQIVVMENCHNTILHESCRSSITVQEFDNLALTKEDATKNYQFQAFDWPWQEDSLLHS
;
A
#
# COMPACT_ATOMS: atom_id res chain seq x y z
N MET A 1 -37.76 25.20 2.36
CA MET A 1 -36.61 24.42 2.86
C MET A 1 -35.33 24.77 2.10
N SER A 2 -35.21 24.55 0.78
CA SER A 2 -34.00 24.94 0.02
C SER A 2 -33.72 26.45 0.00
N GLN A 3 -34.76 27.28 -0.06
CA GLN A 3 -34.62 28.74 -0.08
C GLN A 3 -34.06 29.32 1.24
N GLU A 4 -34.42 28.72 2.38
CA GLU A 4 -33.89 29.10 3.69
C GLU A 4 -32.39 28.77 3.82
N PHE A 5 -31.97 27.64 3.24
CA PHE A 5 -30.55 27.26 3.18
C PHE A 5 -29.74 28.26 2.34
N VAL A 6 -30.25 28.64 1.17
CA VAL A 6 -29.60 29.62 0.29
C VAL A 6 -29.47 30.98 0.95
N GLU A 7 -30.52 31.45 1.64
CA GLU A 7 -30.50 32.73 2.35
C GLU A 7 -29.51 32.74 3.52
N LYS A 8 -29.48 31.67 4.33
CA LYS A 8 -28.50 31.52 5.43
C LYS A 8 -27.06 31.42 4.92
N ARG A 9 -26.84 30.74 3.80
CA ARG A 9 -25.52 30.67 3.14
C ARG A 9 -25.07 32.06 2.69
N ASP A 10 -25.94 32.82 2.02
CA ASP A 10 -25.60 34.13 1.47
C ASP A 10 -25.41 35.19 2.57
N ASN A 11 -26.11 35.06 3.68
CA ASN A 11 -25.87 35.87 4.89
C ASN A 11 -24.49 35.56 5.49
N LEU A 12 -24.18 34.27 5.69
CA LEU A 12 -22.91 33.85 6.26
C LEU A 12 -21.71 34.26 5.38
N LEU A 13 -21.84 34.19 4.06
CA LEU A 13 -20.80 34.68 3.13
C LEU A 13 -20.56 36.18 3.27
N ARG A 14 -21.63 36.97 3.48
CA ARG A 14 -21.51 38.42 3.73
C ARG A 14 -20.83 38.71 5.06
N GLU A 15 -21.19 37.99 6.13
CA GLU A 15 -20.57 38.16 7.46
C GLU A 15 -19.07 37.78 7.44
N VAL A 16 -18.71 36.71 6.71
CA VAL A 16 -17.31 36.28 6.49
C VAL A 16 -16.48 37.33 5.74
N GLN A 17 -17.08 38.00 4.76
CA GLN A 17 -16.45 39.08 3.99
C GLN A 17 -16.35 40.39 4.80
N ALA A 18 -17.34 40.68 5.64
CA ALA A 18 -17.35 41.83 6.54
C ALA A 18 -16.32 41.72 7.69
N GLY A 19 -15.79 40.51 7.94
CA GLY A 19 -14.75 40.29 8.95
C GLY A 19 -15.28 40.23 10.37
N GLU A 20 -16.51 39.73 10.54
CA GLU A 20 -17.12 39.52 11.86
C GLU A 20 -16.38 38.44 12.68
N ASP A 21 -16.72 38.32 13.96
CA ASP A 21 -16.05 37.44 14.92
C ASP A 21 -16.02 35.98 14.44
N ALA A 22 -14.80 35.46 14.25
CA ALA A 22 -14.55 34.12 13.73
C ALA A 22 -15.17 33.00 14.58
N CYS A 23 -15.38 33.20 15.88
CA CYS A 23 -16.05 32.22 16.74
C CYS A 23 -17.54 32.11 16.41
N LEU A 24 -18.23 33.23 16.23
CA LEU A 24 -19.65 33.26 15.87
C LEU A 24 -19.88 32.71 14.46
N LEU A 25 -19.00 33.05 13.52
CA LEU A 25 -19.09 32.55 12.14
C LEU A 25 -18.91 31.04 12.03
N LYS A 26 -18.09 30.43 12.90
CA LYS A 26 -17.94 28.97 12.96
C LYS A 26 -19.20 28.29 13.49
N GLU A 27 -19.86 28.87 14.48
CA GLU A 27 -21.15 28.38 14.96
C GLU A 27 -22.23 28.48 13.88
N HIS A 28 -22.30 29.60 13.15
CA HIS A 28 -23.22 29.78 12.02
C HIS A 28 -22.93 28.77 10.88
N ALA A 29 -21.65 28.49 10.58
CA ALA A 29 -21.27 27.49 9.58
C ALA A 29 -21.66 26.06 10.00
N HIS A 30 -21.54 25.72 11.29
CA HIS A 30 -22.01 24.43 11.81
C HIS A 30 -23.54 24.33 11.79
N GLN A 31 -24.26 25.42 12.08
CA GLN A 31 -25.71 25.47 11.93
C GLN A 31 -26.14 25.26 10.47
N LEU A 32 -25.41 25.85 9.51
CA LEU A 32 -25.65 25.67 8.08
C LEU A 32 -25.42 24.21 7.65
N GLN A 33 -24.36 23.56 8.15
CA GLN A 33 -24.09 22.14 7.89
C GLN A 33 -25.18 21.23 8.47
N ASN A 34 -25.68 21.53 9.66
CA ASN A 34 -26.78 20.78 10.27
C ASN A 34 -28.09 20.95 9.48
N LEU A 35 -28.36 22.16 8.98
CA LEU A 35 -29.50 22.42 8.11
C LEU A 35 -29.37 21.62 6.80
N LEU A 36 -28.19 21.59 6.19
CA LEU A 36 -27.93 20.79 4.99
C LEU A 36 -28.19 19.30 5.22
N ASN A 37 -27.71 18.75 6.35
CA ASN A 37 -27.94 17.35 6.71
C ASN A 37 -29.43 17.04 6.93
N HIS A 38 -30.21 18.02 7.41
CA HIS A 38 -31.64 17.87 7.62
C HIS A 38 -32.43 17.87 6.29
N ILE A 39 -32.06 18.74 5.34
CA ILE A 39 -32.73 18.83 4.02
C ILE A 39 -32.17 17.85 2.98
N ALA A 40 -31.02 17.23 3.24
CA ALA A 40 -30.34 16.30 2.33
C ALA A 40 -31.23 15.17 1.76
N PRO A 41 -32.16 14.55 2.52
CA PRO A 41 -33.03 13.50 2.00
C PRO A 41 -34.05 13.99 0.95
N GLU A 42 -34.33 15.29 0.91
CA GLU A 42 -35.32 15.91 0.02
C GLU A 42 -34.69 16.61 -1.19
N LEU A 43 -33.35 16.61 -1.27
CA LEU A 43 -32.60 17.30 -2.32
C LEU A 43 -32.24 16.36 -3.47
N ALA A 44 -32.24 16.91 -4.69
CA ALA A 44 -31.67 16.22 -5.84
C ALA A 44 -30.15 16.03 -5.63
N PRO A 45 -29.55 14.92 -6.14
CA PRO A 45 -28.12 14.62 -5.94
C PRO A 45 -27.17 15.75 -6.36
N TYR A 46 -27.53 16.48 -7.42
CA TYR A 46 -26.77 17.64 -7.90
C TYR A 46 -26.76 18.80 -6.90
N ASP A 47 -27.92 19.12 -6.32
CA ASP A 47 -28.05 20.23 -5.37
C ASP A 47 -27.38 19.90 -4.05
N LEU A 48 -27.46 18.65 -3.60
CA LEU A 48 -26.75 18.18 -2.40
C LEU A 48 -25.23 18.32 -2.56
N GLN A 49 -24.68 17.92 -3.71
CA GLN A 49 -23.26 18.04 -3.99
C GLN A 49 -22.82 19.52 -4.08
N ARG A 50 -23.63 20.36 -4.72
CA ARG A 50 -23.38 21.80 -4.82
C ARG A 50 -23.39 22.47 -3.45
N TYR A 51 -24.42 22.25 -2.65
CA TYR A 51 -24.55 22.85 -1.32
C TYR A 51 -23.50 22.33 -0.33
N SER A 52 -23.12 21.06 -0.43
CA SER A 52 -22.01 20.51 0.36
C SER A 52 -20.68 21.18 0.01
N LYS A 53 -20.44 21.44 -1.27
CA LYS A 53 -19.24 22.15 -1.73
C LYS A 53 -19.21 23.58 -1.20
N ASP A 54 -20.32 24.32 -1.31
CA ASP A 54 -20.43 25.70 -0.82
C ASP A 54 -20.14 25.80 0.69
N THR A 55 -20.74 24.93 1.51
CA THR A 55 -20.51 24.92 2.98
C THR A 55 -19.06 24.61 3.34
N ASN A 56 -18.42 23.70 2.62
CA ASN A 56 -17.02 23.36 2.83
C ASN A 56 -16.06 24.50 2.43
N GLU A 57 -16.38 25.27 1.40
CA GLU A 57 -15.61 26.45 1.02
C GLU A 57 -15.69 27.55 2.09
N ILE A 58 -16.88 27.77 2.68
CA ILE A 58 -17.05 28.72 3.80
C ILE A 58 -16.24 28.29 5.03
N LEU A 59 -16.28 27.01 5.42
CA LEU A 59 -15.50 26.49 6.54
C LEU A 59 -13.98 26.64 6.32
N LYS A 60 -13.49 26.41 5.10
CA LYS A 60 -12.09 26.65 4.75
C LYS A 60 -11.70 28.11 4.87
N LEU A 61 -12.54 29.04 4.43
CA LEU A 61 -12.29 30.48 4.57
C LEU A 61 -12.18 30.91 6.04
N LEU A 62 -12.96 30.28 6.93
CA LEU A 62 -12.91 30.53 8.36
C LEU A 62 -11.67 29.93 9.04
N ASP A 63 -11.16 28.79 8.57
CA ASP A 63 -9.94 28.19 9.11
C ASP A 63 -8.66 28.89 8.68
N VAL A 64 -8.65 29.55 7.52
CA VAL A 64 -7.48 30.34 7.04
C VAL A 64 -7.26 31.62 7.87
N LYS A 65 -8.28 32.16 8.54
CA LYS A 65 -8.18 33.37 9.36
C LYS A 65 -7.76 33.11 10.83
N ALA A 66 -7.57 31.85 11.25
CA ALA A 66 -7.10 31.55 12.59
C ALA A 66 -5.56 31.42 12.63
N PRO A 67 -4.84 32.14 13.52
CA PRO A 67 -3.41 31.87 13.72
C PRO A 67 -3.27 30.44 14.24
N THR A 68 -2.64 29.59 13.43
CA THR A 68 -2.61 28.14 13.63
C THR A 68 -1.69 27.80 14.80
N ALA A 69 -2.24 27.71 16.01
CA ALA A 69 -1.57 27.02 17.11
C ALA A 69 -1.58 25.52 16.78
N VAL A 70 -0.45 25.02 16.27
CA VAL A 70 -0.26 23.60 15.95
C VAL A 70 -0.33 22.79 17.25
N LYS A 71 -1.51 22.25 17.58
CA LYS A 71 -1.66 21.25 18.63
C LYS A 71 -1.07 19.94 18.14
N SER A 72 0.22 19.73 18.43
CA SER A 72 0.85 18.43 18.26
C SER A 72 0.21 17.42 19.21
N PHE A 73 -0.17 16.27 18.67
CA PHE A 73 -0.73 15.16 19.43
C PHE A 73 0.36 14.59 20.35
N GLN A 74 0.22 14.77 21.67
CA GLN A 74 1.16 14.21 22.65
C GLN A 74 0.55 12.95 23.28
N PHE A 75 1.17 11.79 23.03
CA PHE A 75 0.83 10.56 23.72
C PHE A 75 1.19 10.66 25.21
N LYS A 76 0.22 10.44 26.10
CA LYS A 76 0.40 10.52 27.57
C LYS A 76 1.39 9.49 28.15
N LYS A 77 1.81 8.49 27.36
CA LYS A 77 2.79 7.48 27.75
C LYS A 77 3.52 6.98 26.51
N LYS A 78 4.84 7.15 26.46
CA LYS A 78 5.66 6.52 25.42
C LYS A 78 5.80 5.03 25.75
N PRO A 79 5.56 4.10 24.80
CA PRO A 79 5.91 2.70 24.98
C PRO A 79 7.42 2.62 25.25
N LYS A 80 7.83 1.83 26.25
CA LYS A 80 9.24 1.52 26.49
C LYS A 80 9.72 0.59 25.39
N PHE A 81 10.02 1.12 24.21
CA PHE A 81 10.77 0.37 23.21
C PHE A 81 12.16 0.13 23.78
N LYS A 82 12.50 -1.14 24.05
CA LYS A 82 13.91 -1.54 24.15
C LYS A 82 14.50 -1.23 22.77
N ARG A 83 15.31 -0.18 22.70
CA ARG A 83 16.09 0.21 21.52
C ARG A 83 16.78 -1.04 20.96
N LYS A 84 16.27 -1.59 19.85
CA LYS A 84 17.15 -2.15 18.84
C LYS A 84 17.43 -0.99 17.91
N GLU A 85 18.55 -0.31 18.17
CA GLU A 85 19.10 0.66 17.23
C GLU A 85 19.71 -0.10 16.06
N GLU A 86 18.86 -0.54 15.14
CA GLU A 86 19.26 -0.60 13.75
C GLU A 86 18.28 0.29 13.01
N ALA A 87 18.74 1.51 12.71
CA ALA A 87 18.00 2.41 11.85
C ALA A 87 17.63 1.65 10.57
N THR A 88 16.36 1.72 10.18
CA THR A 88 15.88 1.25 8.88
C THR A 88 16.68 1.99 7.82
N VAL A 89 17.74 1.36 7.30
CA VAL A 89 18.47 1.89 6.16
C VAL A 89 17.49 1.80 4.99
N THR A 90 16.95 2.96 4.59
CA THR A 90 16.22 3.11 3.33
C THR A 90 17.08 2.49 2.25
N ALA A 91 16.54 1.52 1.51
CA ALA A 91 17.24 0.92 0.38
C ALA A 91 17.66 2.04 -0.57
N THR A 92 18.94 2.39 -0.55
CA THR A 92 19.56 3.21 -1.59
C THR A 92 19.55 2.34 -2.83
N GLY A 93 19.09 2.88 -3.97
CA GLY A 93 19.23 2.17 -5.24
C GLY A 93 20.67 1.71 -5.37
N ASN A 94 20.90 0.45 -5.73
CA ASN A 94 22.25 -0.08 -5.90
C ASN A 94 22.98 0.85 -6.89
N ASP A 95 23.93 1.65 -6.39
CA ASP A 95 24.67 2.66 -7.18
C ASP A 95 25.69 1.99 -8.13
N TYR A 96 25.78 0.67 -8.03
CA TYR A 96 26.46 -0.19 -8.99
C TYR A 96 25.57 -0.40 -10.20
N LYS A 97 26.10 -0.12 -11.39
CA LYS A 97 25.47 -0.49 -12.67
C LYS A 97 25.33 -2.02 -12.73
N LEU A 98 24.24 -2.53 -12.16
CA LEU A 98 23.91 -3.94 -12.22
C LEU A 98 23.76 -4.33 -13.69
N PRO A 99 24.31 -5.49 -14.11
CA PRO A 99 24.02 -6.03 -15.41
C PRO A 99 22.51 -6.19 -15.58
N THR A 100 21.96 -5.60 -16.64
CA THR A 100 20.51 -5.52 -16.82
C THR A 100 19.93 -6.70 -17.59
N LYS A 101 20.75 -7.58 -18.17
CA LYS A 101 20.28 -8.68 -19.03
C LYS A 101 21.02 -9.99 -18.84
N ASP A 102 20.27 -11.09 -18.84
CA ASP A 102 20.76 -12.47 -18.98
C ASP A 102 21.94 -12.82 -18.04
N GLN A 103 21.84 -12.42 -16.77
CA GLN A 103 22.85 -12.69 -15.74
C GLN A 103 22.24 -13.34 -14.50
N VAL A 104 23.08 -14.04 -13.74
CA VAL A 104 22.78 -14.48 -12.37
C VAL A 104 23.25 -13.39 -11.40
N ILE A 105 22.36 -12.95 -10.51
CA ILE A 105 22.58 -11.89 -9.54
C ILE A 105 22.31 -12.46 -8.15
N TYR A 106 23.35 -12.49 -7.32
CA TYR A 106 23.23 -12.87 -5.92
C TYR A 106 22.89 -11.64 -5.07
N LEU A 107 21.93 -11.76 -4.16
CA LEU A 107 21.56 -10.66 -3.29
C LEU A 107 22.68 -10.43 -2.26
N GLN A 108 23.28 -9.23 -2.25
CA GLN A 108 24.42 -8.91 -1.38
C GLN A 108 24.06 -8.03 -0.18
N GLU A 109 22.92 -7.34 -0.25
CA GLU A 109 22.53 -6.32 0.73
C GLU A 109 21.17 -6.62 1.37
N ARG A 110 21.04 -6.31 2.66
CA ARG A 110 19.79 -6.44 3.43
C ARG A 110 18.67 -5.52 2.94
N SER A 111 19.03 -4.37 2.37
CA SER A 111 18.11 -3.39 1.84
C SER A 111 18.55 -3.06 0.43
N ALA A 112 17.85 -3.60 -0.59
CA ALA A 112 18.31 -3.51 -1.96
C ALA A 112 17.17 -3.21 -2.93
N VAL A 113 17.49 -2.46 -3.98
CA VAL A 113 16.61 -2.24 -5.12
C VAL A 113 17.26 -2.85 -6.36
N TYR A 114 16.56 -3.78 -7.00
CA TYR A 114 16.93 -4.36 -8.29
C TYR A 114 15.93 -3.85 -9.32
N GLU A 115 16.40 -3.03 -10.26
CA GLU A 115 15.55 -2.39 -11.28
C GLU A 115 16.04 -2.66 -12.71
N ASN A 116 15.09 -2.74 -13.66
CA ASN A 116 15.34 -2.84 -15.11
C ASN A 116 16.10 -4.11 -15.52
N LEU A 117 15.70 -5.27 -14.99
CA LEU A 117 16.33 -6.55 -15.32
C LEU A 117 15.51 -7.33 -16.36
N GLN A 118 16.18 -7.98 -17.30
CA GLN A 118 15.57 -8.78 -18.35
C GLN A 118 16.26 -10.13 -18.48
N GLY A 119 15.52 -11.24 -18.37
CA GLY A 119 16.11 -12.58 -18.50
C GLY A 119 17.08 -12.96 -17.38
N CYS A 120 17.18 -12.16 -16.31
CA CYS A 120 18.10 -12.41 -15.21
C CYS A 120 17.56 -13.46 -14.22
N VAL A 121 18.48 -14.08 -13.50
CA VAL A 121 18.18 -14.95 -12.35
C VAL A 121 18.64 -14.24 -11.08
N LEU A 122 17.74 -14.02 -10.13
CA LEU A 122 18.07 -13.45 -8.83
C LEU A 122 18.04 -14.56 -7.78
N GLU A 123 19.14 -14.76 -7.06
CA GLU A 123 19.29 -15.84 -6.10
C GLU A 123 19.72 -15.35 -4.72
N ASN A 124 19.19 -16.02 -3.68
CA ASN A 124 19.69 -15.88 -2.32
C ASN A 124 19.36 -17.13 -1.50
N ASP A 125 20.31 -17.55 -0.67
CA ASP A 125 20.24 -18.77 0.13
C ASP A 125 20.64 -18.57 1.61
N HIS A 126 20.92 -17.34 2.03
CA HIS A 126 21.26 -17.01 3.40
C HIS A 126 20.60 -15.70 3.88
N SER A 127 20.18 -15.65 5.14
CA SER A 127 19.78 -14.40 5.81
C SER A 127 20.99 -13.56 6.20
N ILE A 128 20.96 -12.26 5.90
CA ILE A 128 22.07 -11.33 6.13
C ILE A 128 21.83 -10.48 7.38
N ALA A 129 20.59 -10.12 7.67
CA ALA A 129 20.24 -9.18 8.73
C ALA A 129 18.94 -9.54 9.45
N LEU A 130 18.69 -8.90 10.60
CA LEU A 130 17.41 -9.06 11.28
C LEU A 130 16.27 -8.33 10.55
N THR A 131 16.55 -7.14 10.03
CA THR A 131 15.56 -6.28 9.35
C THR A 131 16.05 -5.85 7.98
N GLY A 132 15.13 -5.69 7.03
CA GLY A 132 15.50 -5.25 5.67
C GLY A 132 14.31 -4.90 4.78
N SER A 133 14.63 -4.53 3.55
CA SER A 133 13.62 -4.24 2.52
C SER A 133 14.14 -4.58 1.14
N LEU A 134 13.40 -5.41 0.40
CA LEU A 134 13.75 -5.80 -0.95
C LEU A 134 12.76 -5.19 -1.93
N THR A 135 13.25 -4.40 -2.87
CA THR A 135 12.43 -3.89 -3.98
C THR A 135 12.90 -4.48 -5.30
N LEU A 136 12.00 -5.16 -6.01
CA LEU A 136 12.21 -5.68 -7.36
C LEU A 136 11.32 -4.90 -8.31
N LYS A 137 11.89 -4.17 -9.26
CA LYS A 137 11.13 -3.21 -10.08
C LYS A 137 11.45 -3.34 -11.57
N LYS A 138 10.43 -3.37 -12.43
CA LYS A 138 10.62 -3.48 -13.90
C LYS A 138 11.45 -4.71 -14.29
N LEU A 139 11.03 -5.89 -13.83
CA LEU A 139 11.65 -7.17 -14.19
C LEU A 139 10.88 -7.81 -15.34
N VAL A 140 11.58 -8.32 -16.36
CA VAL A 140 10.96 -8.97 -17.52
C VAL A 140 11.57 -10.34 -17.73
N SER A 141 10.75 -11.38 -17.77
CA SER A 141 11.21 -12.76 -18.01
C SER A 141 12.32 -13.22 -17.04
N CYS A 142 12.29 -12.71 -15.81
CA CYS A 142 13.30 -13.05 -14.80
C CYS A 142 12.87 -14.24 -13.96
N THR A 143 13.85 -14.97 -13.43
CA THR A 143 13.63 -15.99 -12.39
C THR A 143 14.13 -15.43 -11.07
N ILE A 144 13.30 -15.46 -10.04
CA ILE A 144 13.65 -15.02 -8.70
C ILE A 144 13.56 -16.25 -7.79
N ASN A 145 14.66 -16.62 -7.15
CA ASN A 145 14.81 -17.84 -6.36
C ASN A 145 15.42 -17.49 -5.00
N LEU A 146 14.57 -17.09 -4.06
CA LEU A 146 14.96 -16.69 -2.71
C LEU A 146 14.66 -17.83 -1.74
N ARG A 147 15.59 -18.79 -1.63
CA ARG A 147 15.53 -19.88 -0.64
C ARG A 147 15.65 -19.35 0.78
N GLU A 148 16.41 -18.29 0.96
CA GLU A 148 16.28 -17.41 2.12
C GLU A 148 16.20 -15.98 1.61
N ILE A 149 15.43 -15.14 2.29
CA ILE A 149 15.43 -13.70 2.05
C ILE A 149 16.54 -13.07 2.90
N PRO A 150 17.17 -11.96 2.48
CA PRO A 150 18.34 -11.41 3.17
C PRO A 150 18.01 -10.72 4.51
N PHE A 151 16.81 -10.94 5.06
CA PHE A 151 16.36 -10.42 6.34
C PHE A 151 15.24 -11.26 6.98
N ASP A 152 15.17 -11.31 8.32
CA ASP A 152 14.13 -12.06 9.04
C ASP A 152 12.77 -11.33 9.08
N GLU A 153 12.79 -10.00 9.18
CA GLU A 153 11.62 -9.12 9.26
C GLU A 153 11.76 -7.96 8.26
N GLY A 154 10.66 -7.51 7.66
CA GLY A 154 10.77 -6.42 6.68
C GLY A 154 9.69 -6.40 5.63
N SER A 155 10.04 -5.90 4.44
CA SER A 155 9.13 -5.83 3.31
C SER A 155 9.77 -6.28 2.02
N ILE A 156 8.99 -6.97 1.19
CA ILE A 156 9.32 -7.31 -0.19
C ILE A 156 8.28 -6.61 -1.05
N MET A 157 8.75 -5.73 -1.94
CA MET A 157 7.92 -5.02 -2.90
C MET A 157 8.32 -5.42 -4.31
N MET A 158 7.37 -5.90 -5.10
CA MET A 158 7.57 -6.25 -6.51
C MET A 158 6.68 -5.35 -7.36
N VAL A 159 7.28 -4.60 -8.27
CA VAL A 159 6.59 -3.55 -9.05
C VAL A 159 6.89 -3.71 -10.53
N ASP A 160 5.88 -3.64 -11.38
CA ASP A 160 6.01 -3.68 -12.85
C ASP A 160 6.78 -4.93 -13.35
N CYS A 161 6.44 -6.11 -12.83
CA CYS A 161 7.13 -7.36 -13.19
C CYS A 161 6.29 -8.14 -14.21
N ASN A 162 6.90 -8.57 -15.32
CA ASN A 162 6.22 -9.27 -16.40
C ASN A 162 6.88 -10.62 -16.72
N ALA A 163 6.07 -11.66 -16.89
CA ALA A 163 6.49 -13.02 -17.27
C ALA A 163 7.58 -13.60 -16.34
N CYS A 164 7.56 -13.24 -15.06
CA CYS A 164 8.57 -13.68 -14.09
C CYS A 164 8.15 -14.97 -13.36
N SER A 165 9.13 -15.79 -13.00
CA SER A 165 8.95 -16.93 -12.09
C SER A 165 9.56 -16.57 -10.74
N ILE A 166 8.74 -16.44 -9.71
CA ILE A 166 9.15 -16.02 -8.37
C ILE A 166 8.97 -17.14 -7.34
N PHE A 167 10.06 -17.56 -6.72
CA PHE A 167 10.08 -18.38 -5.51
C PHE A 167 10.64 -17.59 -4.34
N LEU A 168 9.94 -17.63 -3.22
CA LEU A 168 10.40 -17.00 -1.99
C LEU A 168 9.97 -17.77 -0.75
N ASN A 169 10.92 -17.98 0.15
CA ASN A 169 10.68 -18.34 1.54
C ASN A 169 10.56 -17.05 2.36
N ALA A 170 9.34 -16.70 2.78
CA ALA A 170 9.06 -15.49 3.51
C ALA A 170 9.49 -15.61 4.98
N GLY A 171 10.04 -14.53 5.53
CA GLY A 171 10.35 -14.40 6.96
C GLY A 171 9.10 -14.27 7.84
N ARG A 172 9.29 -14.26 9.16
CA ARG A 172 8.17 -14.34 10.13
C ARG A 172 7.24 -13.13 10.09
N ASN A 173 7.81 -11.94 9.90
CA ASN A 173 7.10 -10.66 9.89
C ASN A 173 7.40 -9.90 8.60
N THR A 174 7.41 -10.61 7.47
CA THR A 174 7.68 -10.02 6.16
C THR A 174 6.38 -9.58 5.50
N GLN A 175 6.28 -8.31 5.15
CA GLN A 175 5.19 -7.82 4.31
C GLN A 175 5.51 -8.08 2.83
N ILE A 176 4.60 -8.70 2.10
CA ILE A 176 4.75 -8.90 0.65
C ILE A 176 3.72 -8.06 -0.08
N ARG A 177 4.21 -7.17 -0.97
CA ARG A 177 3.38 -6.31 -1.81
C ARG A 177 3.74 -6.52 -3.28
N LEU A 178 2.72 -6.83 -4.07
CA LEU A 178 2.80 -7.06 -5.50
C LEU A 178 1.99 -5.96 -6.20
N HIS A 179 2.64 -5.19 -7.07
CA HIS A 179 2.02 -4.10 -7.80
C HIS A 179 2.30 -4.22 -9.30
N ASN A 180 1.26 -4.24 -10.13
CA ASN A 180 1.37 -4.32 -11.60
C ASN A 180 2.19 -5.54 -12.07
N LEU A 181 1.87 -6.74 -11.56
CA LEU A 181 2.44 -7.99 -12.05
C LEU A 181 1.63 -8.54 -13.22
N GLN A 182 2.30 -9.02 -14.27
CA GLN A 182 1.64 -9.56 -15.46
C GLN A 182 2.22 -10.93 -15.83
N ASN A 183 1.35 -11.94 -15.97
CA ASN A 183 1.73 -13.30 -16.38
C ASN A 183 2.84 -13.94 -15.50
N CYS A 184 2.88 -13.59 -14.21
CA CYS A 184 3.89 -14.09 -13.29
C CYS A 184 3.43 -15.38 -12.60
N LYS A 185 4.38 -16.28 -12.31
CA LYS A 185 4.17 -17.49 -11.51
C LYS A 185 4.86 -17.32 -10.16
N LEU A 186 4.15 -17.59 -9.06
CA LEU A 186 4.64 -17.36 -7.71
C LEU A 186 4.49 -18.61 -6.84
N LEU A 187 5.57 -18.98 -6.16
CA LEU A 187 5.61 -19.98 -5.09
C LEU A 187 6.12 -19.29 -3.82
N ILE A 188 5.19 -18.99 -2.90
CA ILE A 188 5.45 -18.28 -1.64
C ILE A 188 5.31 -19.26 -0.48
N ARG A 189 6.37 -19.42 0.31
CA ARG A 189 6.37 -20.29 1.48
C ARG A 189 6.61 -19.49 2.75
N PRO A 190 5.60 -19.36 3.63
CA PRO A 190 5.84 -18.77 4.94
C PRO A 190 6.69 -19.67 5.83
N VAL A 191 7.22 -19.10 6.90
CA VAL A 191 7.72 -19.85 8.05
C VAL A 191 6.65 -20.83 8.55
N LYS A 192 7.06 -22.08 8.82
CA LYS A 192 6.17 -23.16 9.27
C LYS A 192 5.31 -22.71 10.46
N GLY A 193 4.00 -22.94 10.36
CA GLY A 193 3.03 -22.57 11.39
C GLY A 193 2.52 -21.12 11.32
N PHE A 194 3.03 -20.30 10.39
CA PHE A 194 2.57 -18.94 10.16
C PHE A 194 1.86 -18.83 8.82
N ARG A 195 0.89 -17.90 8.74
CA ARG A 195 0.17 -17.57 7.52
C ARG A 195 0.71 -16.26 6.95
N GLN A 196 1.05 -16.24 5.66
CA GLN A 196 1.54 -15.03 4.99
C GLN A 196 0.40 -14.23 4.37
N ILE A 197 0.37 -12.92 4.60
CA ILE A 197 -0.51 -12.01 3.85
C ILE A 197 0.26 -11.48 2.63
N VAL A 198 -0.33 -11.60 1.45
CA VAL A 198 0.19 -11.06 0.20
C VAL A 198 -0.79 -10.00 -0.29
N VAL A 199 -0.33 -8.76 -0.35
CA VAL A 199 -1.14 -7.65 -0.88
C VAL A 199 -0.88 -7.55 -2.38
N MET A 200 -1.95 -7.53 -3.18
CA MET A 200 -1.90 -7.46 -4.64
C MET A 200 -2.65 -6.23 -5.12
N GLU A 201 -2.06 -5.51 -6.05
CA GLU A 201 -2.63 -4.34 -6.71
C GLU A 201 -2.22 -4.35 -8.19
N ASN A 202 -3.17 -4.06 -9.06
CA ASN A 202 -3.11 -4.01 -10.52
C ASN A 202 -2.46 -5.25 -11.17
N CYS A 203 -2.60 -6.42 -10.54
CA CYS A 203 -2.00 -7.65 -11.02
C CYS A 203 -2.90 -8.32 -12.06
N HIS A 204 -2.35 -9.07 -13.01
CA HIS A 204 -3.10 -9.72 -14.08
C HIS A 204 -2.47 -11.06 -14.45
N ASN A 205 -3.30 -12.08 -14.72
CA ASN A 205 -2.86 -13.44 -15.05
C ASN A 205 -1.79 -13.98 -14.08
N THR A 206 -1.95 -13.69 -12.79
CA THR A 206 -0.99 -14.11 -11.78
C THR A 206 -1.32 -15.54 -11.32
N ILE A 207 -0.35 -16.43 -11.41
CA ILE A 207 -0.53 -17.82 -10.99
C ILE A 207 0.22 -18.04 -9.68
N LEU A 208 -0.51 -18.33 -8.61
CA LEU A 208 0.05 -18.80 -7.36
C LEU A 208 0.09 -20.32 -7.37
N HIS A 209 1.19 -20.91 -6.92
CA HIS A 209 1.28 -22.37 -6.84
C HIS A 209 0.21 -22.93 -5.91
N GLU A 210 -0.39 -24.07 -6.26
CA GLU A 210 -1.49 -24.64 -5.49
C GLU A 210 -1.10 -24.95 -4.03
N SER A 211 0.16 -25.30 -3.78
CA SER A 211 0.67 -25.51 -2.41
C SER A 211 0.59 -24.27 -1.52
N CYS A 212 0.51 -23.06 -2.09
CA CYS A 212 0.39 -21.82 -1.32
C CYS A 212 -1.02 -21.63 -0.76
N ARG A 213 -2.04 -22.32 -1.29
CA ARG A 213 -3.45 -22.05 -1.01
C ARG A 213 -3.80 -22.08 0.48
N SER A 214 -3.21 -22.99 1.25
CA SER A 214 -3.44 -23.13 2.69
C SER A 214 -2.56 -22.20 3.54
N SER A 215 -1.44 -21.72 3.00
CA SER A 215 -0.41 -21.02 3.75
C SER A 215 -0.41 -19.50 3.53
N ILE A 216 -1.14 -19.00 2.54
CA ILE A 216 -1.22 -17.56 2.26
C ILE A 216 -2.67 -17.03 2.33
N THR A 217 -2.79 -15.72 2.51
CA THR A 217 -4.01 -14.94 2.27
C THR A 217 -3.67 -13.86 1.26
N VAL A 218 -4.38 -13.82 0.14
CA VAL A 218 -4.25 -12.74 -0.84
C VAL A 218 -5.26 -11.65 -0.52
N GLN A 219 -4.81 -10.40 -0.46
CA GLN A 219 -5.64 -9.21 -0.32
C GLN A 219 -5.49 -8.37 -1.59
N GLU A 220 -6.56 -8.27 -2.39
CA GLU A 220 -6.59 -7.46 -3.61
C GLU A 220 -7.02 -6.03 -3.30
N PHE A 221 -6.23 -5.05 -3.74
CA PHE A 221 -6.42 -3.62 -3.48
C PHE A 221 -6.90 -2.84 -4.73
N ASP A 222 -7.27 -3.56 -5.80
CA ASP A 222 -7.68 -3.01 -7.09
C ASP A 222 -8.93 -2.13 -7.06
N ASN A 223 -9.82 -2.30 -6.07
CA ASN A 223 -11.04 -1.52 -5.93
C ASN A 223 -11.34 -1.24 -4.46
N LEU A 224 -10.71 -0.21 -3.91
CA LEU A 224 -10.99 0.29 -2.55
C LEU A 224 -12.40 0.92 -2.41
N ALA A 225 -13.14 1.05 -3.51
CA ALA A 225 -14.51 1.53 -3.56
C ALA A 225 -15.48 0.39 -3.96
N LEU A 226 -16.08 -0.24 -2.94
CA LEU A 226 -17.43 -0.84 -2.95
C LEU A 226 -17.75 -1.99 -3.96
N THR A 227 -18.22 -3.10 -3.38
CA THR A 227 -19.33 -3.95 -3.87
C THR A 227 -19.20 -4.62 -5.25
N LYS A 228 -18.29 -5.58 -5.39
CA LYS A 228 -18.51 -6.71 -6.32
C LYS A 228 -18.14 -8.02 -5.63
N GLU A 229 -19.13 -8.70 -5.07
CA GLU A 229 -18.98 -10.04 -4.50
C GLU A 229 -18.55 -11.08 -5.56
N ASP A 230 -18.71 -10.76 -6.85
CA ASP A 230 -18.35 -11.58 -8.01
C ASP A 230 -17.20 -11.01 -8.86
N ALA A 231 -16.31 -10.21 -8.28
CA ALA A 231 -15.13 -9.76 -9.02
C ALA A 231 -14.25 -10.97 -9.39
N THR A 232 -14.03 -11.18 -10.68
CA THR A 232 -13.06 -12.15 -11.18
C THR A 232 -11.71 -11.83 -10.54
N LYS A 233 -11.16 -12.79 -9.80
CA LYS A 233 -9.86 -12.62 -9.14
C LYS A 233 -8.77 -12.41 -10.18
N ASN A 234 -7.85 -11.51 -9.88
CA ASN A 234 -6.68 -11.22 -10.73
C ASN A 234 -5.57 -12.28 -10.62
N TYR A 235 -5.82 -13.32 -9.82
CA TYR A 235 -4.94 -14.45 -9.61
C TYR A 235 -5.71 -15.77 -9.62
N GLN A 236 -5.00 -16.86 -9.86
CA GLN A 236 -5.49 -18.21 -9.67
C GLN A 236 -4.47 -19.10 -8.95
N PHE A 237 -4.96 -20.09 -8.23
CA PHE A 237 -4.12 -21.17 -7.70
C PHE A 237 -4.10 -22.32 -8.68
N GLN A 238 -2.90 -22.69 -9.16
CA GLN A 238 -2.72 -23.78 -10.12
C GLN A 238 -1.42 -24.52 -9.82
N ALA A 239 -1.42 -25.84 -9.99
CA ALA A 239 -0.19 -26.62 -10.00
C ALA A 239 0.66 -26.26 -11.22
N PHE A 240 1.97 -26.14 -11.02
CA PHE A 240 2.95 -26.01 -12.09
C PHE A 240 4.28 -26.54 -11.61
N ASP A 241 5.08 -27.09 -12.52
CA ASP A 241 6.42 -27.52 -12.18
C ASP A 241 7.29 -26.31 -11.85
N TRP A 242 8.04 -26.42 -10.77
CA TRP A 242 9.09 -25.48 -10.46
C TRP A 242 10.40 -25.97 -11.09
N PRO A 243 11.13 -25.12 -11.84
CA PRO A 243 12.35 -25.56 -12.52
C PRO A 243 13.48 -26.00 -11.58
N TRP A 244 13.34 -25.77 -10.27
CA TRP A 244 14.35 -26.10 -9.26
C TRP A 244 13.75 -27.07 -8.25
N GLN A 245 14.11 -28.35 -8.33
CA GLN A 245 13.69 -29.39 -7.37
C GLN A 245 14.34 -29.15 -6.00
N GLU A 246 13.60 -29.49 -4.94
CA GLU A 246 14.01 -29.35 -3.52
C GLU A 246 15.15 -30.28 -3.09
N ASP A 247 15.56 -31.23 -3.94
CA ASP A 247 16.37 -32.38 -3.56
C ASP A 247 17.89 -32.12 -3.41
N SER A 248 18.35 -30.88 -3.54
CA SER A 248 19.78 -30.56 -3.31
C SER A 248 20.15 -30.25 -1.85
N LEU A 249 19.23 -30.37 -0.87
CA LEU A 249 19.50 -29.94 0.53
C LEU A 249 19.16 -30.97 1.62
N LEU A 250 19.04 -32.26 1.29
CA LEU A 250 19.00 -33.34 2.30
C LEU A 250 20.36 -33.97 2.63
N HIS A 251 21.48 -33.33 2.26
CA HIS A 251 22.81 -33.74 2.72
C HIS A 251 23.72 -32.55 3.00
N SER A 252 23.65 -32.06 4.24
CA SER A 252 24.80 -31.60 5.05
C SER A 252 24.36 -31.39 6.48
#